data_AF-A0A314XGQ3-F1
#
_entry.id   AF-A0A314XGQ3-F1
#
_cell.length_a   1.000
_cell.length_b   1.000
_cell.length_c   1.000
_cell.angle_alpha   90.00
_cell.angle_beta   90.00
_cell.angle_gamma   90.00
#
_symmetry.space_group_name_H-M   'P 1'
#
loop_
_entity.id
_entity.type
_entity.pdbx_description
1 polymer ?
#
loop_
_entity_poly.entity_id
_entity_poly.type
_entity_poly.pdbx_seq_one_letter_code
_entity_poly.pdbx_strand_id
1 'polypeptide(L)' 'MPLYDCMLLMKPHVRKEALMDLIARVSKHVYRRNGVLTDMKSFGTVQLGYGIKKLDGRYYQIWYLALACSDGGWCFM' A
#
# COMPACT_ATOMS: atom_id res chain seq x y z
N MET A 1 -4.94 -19.07 -7.76
CA MET A 1 -4.60 -17.63 -7.83
C MET A 1 -3.85 -17.30 -6.55
N PRO A 2 -2.60 -16.82 -6.61
CA PRO A 2 -1.89 -16.40 -5.40
C PRO A 2 -2.54 -15.15 -4.81
N LEU A 3 -2.82 -15.18 -3.51
CA LEU A 3 -3.28 -14.04 -2.76
C LEU A 3 -2.06 -13.27 -2.25
N TYR A 4 -1.98 -11.98 -2.59
CA TYR A 4 -0.93 -11.07 -2.14
C TYR A 4 -1.50 -10.04 -1.18
N ASP A 5 -0.84 -9.86 -0.04
CA ASP A 5 -1.07 -8.75 0.88
C ASP A 5 -0.02 -7.67 0.67
N CYS A 6 -0.41 -6.58 0.01
CA CYS A 6 0.41 -5.40 -0.22
C CYS A 6 0.36 -4.47 1.00
N MET A 7 1.47 -4.39 1.72
CA MET A 7 1.66 -3.51 2.88
C MET A 7 2.29 -2.18 2.46
N LEU A 8 1.51 -1.10 2.53
CA LEU A 8 1.92 0.26 2.18
C LEU A 8 2.24 1.06 3.45
N LEU A 9 3.50 1.48 3.55
CA LEU A 9 4.03 2.31 4.63
C LEU A 9 4.27 3.72 4.09
N MET A 10 3.44 4.67 4.50
CA MET A 10 3.48 6.04 4.02
C MET A 10 4.14 6.98 5.04
N LYS A 11 4.80 8.02 4.53
CA LYS A 11 5.29 9.12 5.36
C LYS A 11 4.11 9.89 5.99
N PRO A 12 4.27 10.39 7.24
CA PRO A 12 3.17 11.04 7.98
C PRO A 12 2.71 12.37 7.39
N HIS A 13 3.55 13.04 6.58
CA HIS A 13 3.22 14.30 5.93
C HIS A 13 2.46 14.14 4.60
N VAL A 14 2.28 12.92 4.12
CA VAL A 14 1.55 12.68 2.87
C VAL A 14 0.06 12.88 3.11
N ARG A 15 -0.58 13.68 2.26
CA ARG A 15 -2.03 13.94 2.35
C ARG A 15 -2.80 12.67 2.00
N LYS A 16 -3.96 12.48 2.64
CA LYS A 16 -4.87 11.35 2.39
C LYS A 16 -5.37 11.31 0.94
N GLU A 17 -5.54 12.47 0.30
CA GLU A 17 -5.95 12.59 -1.12
C GLU A 17 -4.96 11.89 -2.05
N ALA A 18 -3.66 12.20 -1.91
CA ALA A 18 -2.60 11.57 -2.70
C ALA A 18 -2.48 10.06 -2.46
N LEU A 19 -2.84 9.59 -1.26
CA LEU A 19 -2.91 8.17 -0.95
C LEU A 19 -4.08 7.51 -1.71
N MET A 20 -5.26 8.12 -1.71
CA MET A 20 -6.42 7.59 -2.44
C MET A 20 -6.16 7.53 -3.95
N ASP A 21 -5.49 8.53 -4.52
CA ASP A 21 -5.08 8.51 -5.93
C ASP A 21 -4.10 7.37 -6.22
N LEU A 22 -3.17 7.08 -5.31
CA LEU A 22 -2.24 5.96 -5.46
C LEU A 22 -2.98 4.62 -5.45
N ILE A 23 -3.89 4.43 -4.49
CA ILE A 23 -4.71 3.21 -4.39
C ILE A 23 -5.57 3.06 -5.65
N ALA A 24 -6.17 4.14 -6.15
CA ALA A 24 -6.97 4.13 -7.37
C ALA A 24 -6.16 3.70 -8.60
N ARG A 25 -4.88 4.09 -8.69
CA ARG A 25 -3.98 3.65 -9.76
C ARG A 25 -3.62 2.18 -9.65
N VAL A 26 -3.35 1.71 -8.43
CA VAL A 26 -3.04 0.29 -8.17
C VAL A 26 -4.26 -0.58 -8.45
N SER A 27 -5.44 -0.20 -8.01
CA SER A 27 -6.67 -0.96 -8.25
C SER A 27 -7.00 -1.04 -9.74
N LYS A 28 -6.80 0.04 -10.50
CA LYS A 28 -6.97 0.04 -11.96
C LYS A 28 -5.98 -0.87 -12.66
N HIS A 29 -4.76 -0.96 -12.14
CA HIS A 29 -3.70 -1.84 -12.65
C HIS A 29 -4.00 -3.32 -12.40
N VAL A 30 -4.47 -3.64 -11.19
CA VAL A 30 -4.96 -4.97 -10.82
C VAL A 30 -6.14 -5.38 -11.69
N TYR A 31 -7.13 -4.49 -11.84
CA TYR A 31 -8.32 -4.75 -12.64
C TYR A 31 -7.96 -5.05 -14.11
N ARG A 32 -6.99 -4.33 -14.68
CA ARG A 32 -6.51 -4.55 -16.05
C ARG A 32 -5.84 -5.93 -16.25
N ARG A 33 -5.33 -6.54 -15.18
CA ARG A 33 -4.69 -7.86 -15.20
C ARG A 33 -5.62 -9.01 -14.80
N ASN A 34 -6.92 -8.74 -14.80
CA ASN A 34 -7.96 -9.68 -14.35
C ASN A 34 -7.74 -10.11 -12.89
N GLY A 35 -7.07 -9.28 -12.10
CA GLY A 35 -6.94 -9.45 -10.66
C GLY A 35 -8.15 -8.91 -9.91
N VAL A 36 -8.31 -9.35 -8.67
CA VAL A 36 -9.41 -8.97 -7.78
C VAL A 36 -8.81 -8.37 -6.51
N LEU A 37 -9.22 -7.14 -6.18
CA LEU A 37 -8.95 -6.56 -4.87
C LEU A 37 -9.98 -7.13 -3.88
N THR A 38 -9.53 -7.83 -2.85
CA THR A 38 -10.40 -8.52 -1.88
C THR A 38 -10.68 -7.66 -0.66
N ASP A 39 -9.66 -6.98 -0.11
CA ASP A 39 -9.81 -6.20 1.11
C ASP A 39 -8.85 -4.99 1.13
N MET A 40 -9.28 -3.93 1.81
CA MET A 40 -8.48 -2.73 2.05
C MET A 40 -8.65 -2.31 3.50
N LYS A 41 -7.56 -2.41 4.28
CA LYS A 41 -7.53 -2.06 5.70
C LYS A 41 -6.58 -0.91 5.98
N SER A 42 -7.11 0.17 6.54
CA SER A 42 -6.31 1.31 7.03
C SER A 42 -6.13 1.22 8.54
N PHE A 43 -4.88 1.21 9.00
CA PHE A 43 -4.54 1.14 10.43
C PHE A 43 -4.19 2.49 11.03
N GLY A 44 -4.09 3.53 10.19
CA GLY A 44 -3.82 4.89 10.64
C GLY A 44 -2.35 5.14 10.91
N THR A 45 -2.07 6.06 11.84
CA THR A 45 -0.71 6.42 12.24
C THR A 45 -0.18 5.38 13.22
N VAL A 46 0.79 4.57 12.76
CA VAL A 46 1.46 3.54 13.56
C VAL A 46 2.83 4.05 13.97
N GLN A 47 3.18 3.83 15.24
CA GLN A 47 4.52 4.10 15.76
C GLN A 47 5.43 2.90 15.47
N LEU A 48 6.60 3.16 14.89
CA LEU A 48 7.58 2.14 14.57
C LEU A 48 8.50 1.89 15.77
N GLY A 49 8.88 0.62 15.99
CA GLY A 49 9.84 0.25 17.03
C GLY A 49 11.25 0.81 16.78
N TYR A 50 11.55 1.22 15.54
CA TYR A 50 12.79 1.91 15.17
C TYR A 50 12.53 2.94 14.07
N GLY A 51 13.37 3.97 14.00
CA GLY A 51 13.23 5.01 12.99
C GLY A 51 13.69 4.53 11.62
N ILE A 52 12.79 4.49 10.63
CA ILE A 52 13.16 4.17 9.24
C ILE A 52 13.92 5.35 8.65
N LYS A 53 15.13 5.09 8.15
CA LYS A 53 15.97 6.09 7.48
C LYS A 53 15.52 6.29 6.03
N LYS A 54 15.12 7.51 5.69
CA LYS A 54 14.88 7.99 4.32
C LYS A 54 15.82 9.16 4.03
N LEU A 55 15.82 9.65 2.78
CA LEU A 55 16.59 10.83 2.37
C LEU A 55 16.25 12.06 3.23
N ASP A 56 14.98 12.19 3.62
CA ASP A 56 14.47 13.32 4.40
C ASP A 56 14.71 13.20 5.92
N GLY A 57 15.33 12.11 6.40
CA GLY A 57 15.59 11.89 7.82
C GLY A 57 15.09 10.55 8.36
N ARG A 58 14.97 10.45 9.69
CA ARG A 58 14.46 9.25 10.39
C ARG A 58 13.00 9.45 10.79
N TYR A 59 12.13 8.54 10.37
CA TYR A 59 10.71 8.56 10.70
C TYR A 59 10.37 7.47 11.70
N TYR A 60 9.78 7.89 12.82
CA TYR A 60 9.30 7.00 13.89
C TYR A 60 7.79 6.78 13.84
N GLN A 61 7.07 7.60 13.08
CA GLN A 61 5.63 7.50 12.86
C GLN A 61 5.37 7.43 11.37
N ILE A 62 4.47 6.55 10.97
CA ILE A 62 4.07 6.35 9.58
C ILE A 62 2.58 6.07 9.48
N TRP A 63 2.04 6.24 8.29
CA TRP A 63 0.70 5.75 7.98
C TRP A 63 0.77 4.33 7.42
N TYR A 64 -0.07 3.42 7.92
CA TYR A 64 -0.10 2.03 7.48
C TYR A 64 -1.41 1.65 6.81
N LEU A 65 -1.30 1.03 5.63
CA LEU A 65 -2.42 0.51 4.84
C LEU A 65 -2.06 -0.88 4.31
N ALA A 66 -3.00 -1.82 4.40
CA ALA A 66 -2.89 -3.15 3.80
C ALA A 66 -3.94 -3.30 2.69
N LEU A 67 -3.51 -3.81 1.54
CA LEU A 67 -4.35 -4.14 0.38
C LEU A 67 -4.19 -5.61 0.06
N ALA A 68 -5.28 -6.37 0.13
CA ALA A 68 -5.30 -7.77 -0.27
C ALA A 68 -5.76 -7.87 -1.74
N CYS A 69 -4.95 -8.50 -2.58
CA CYS A 69 -5.19 -8.62 -4.01
C CYS A 69 -4.87 -10.04 -4.50
N SER A 70 -5.74 -10.60 -5.32
CA SER A 70 -5.54 -11.88 -5.99
C SER A 70 -5.34 -11.61 -7.49
N ASP A 71 -4.14 -11.83 -8.01
CA ASP A 71 -3.90 -11.69 -9.45
C ASP A 71 -4.28 -12.98 -10.18
N GLY A 72 -5.00 -12.84 -11.30
CA GLY A 72 -5.54 -13.92 -12.13
C GLY A 72 -4.48 -14.76 -12.88
N GLY A 73 -3.20 -14.55 -12.60
CA GLY A 73 -2.07 -15.16 -13.28
C GLY A 73 -1.42 -14.22 -14.29
N TRP A 74 -0.09 -14.25 -14.31
CA TRP A 74 0.84 -13.44 -15.11
C TRP A 74 1.07 -12.00 -14.61
N CYS A 75 1.77 -11.85 -13.47
CA CYS A 75 2.73 -10.75 -13.39
C CYS A 75 3.96 -11.02 -12.50
N PHE A 76 4.98 -11.59 -13.14
CA PHE A 76 6.35 -11.09 -13.01
C PHE A 76 7.10 -11.12 -14.37
N MET A 77 6.38 -11.28 -15.49
CA MET A 77 6.92 -11.17 -16.86
C MET A 77 5.99 -10.31 -17.70
#